data_AF-A0AAV1JN15-F1
#
_entry.id   AF-A0AAV1JN15-F1
#
_cell.length_a   1.000
_cell.length_b   1.000
_cell.length_c   1.000
_cell.angle_alpha   90.00
_cell.angle_beta   90.00
_cell.angle_gamma   90.00
#
_symmetry.space_group_name_H-M   'P 1'
#
loop_
_entity.id
_entity.type
_entity.pdbx_description
1 polymer ?
#
loop_
_entity_poly.entity_id
_entity_poly.type
_entity_poly.pdbx_seq_one_letter_code
_entity_poly.pdbx_strand_id
1 'polypeptide(L)'
;MTPKELNKYCARVGVEDTFDDDQRDTKTTRSWIESTFQKRDCKCFVASAKDEHVCWCGLSKTAHGANIPVAPAGEAWLPVKHTQPSPTDAYGTVEFQGGPHPTKAQYVRLSHDTRPELIVQLLTREWALERPKLLITIQGGKANFDLQPKLKKVLRKGLLKAAKTTGAWIFTGGTNTGVTRQVGDALQLERSQRAGRVVSIGIAPWGIVEGANDLIGKGRDVPYHAMASPR
;
A
#
# COMPACT_ATOMS: atom_id res chain seq x y z
N MET A 1 5.35 -9.07 -24.01
CA MET A 1 5.27 -9.03 -22.52
C MET A 1 3.82 -9.19 -22.09
N THR A 2 3.56 -9.88 -20.99
CA THR A 2 2.20 -10.29 -20.58
C THR A 2 1.76 -9.61 -19.27
N PRO A 3 0.94 -8.55 -19.31
CA PRO A 3 0.33 -8.00 -18.10
C PRO A 3 -0.73 -8.96 -17.54
N LYS A 4 -0.38 -9.61 -16.44
CA LYS A 4 -1.25 -10.25 -15.43
C LYS A 4 -0.61 -9.99 -14.05
N GLU A 5 -1.28 -10.44 -12.98
CA GLU A 5 -0.81 -10.43 -11.59
C GLU A 5 -0.57 -9.05 -10.97
N LEU A 6 -1.60 -8.54 -10.31
CA LEU A 6 -1.57 -7.30 -9.54
C LEU A 6 -2.62 -7.44 -8.44
N ASN A 7 -2.23 -7.66 -7.18
CA ASN A 7 -3.18 -7.91 -6.08
C ASN A 7 -2.70 -7.54 -4.64
N LYS A 8 -3.42 -6.66 -3.91
CA LYS A 8 -3.66 -6.61 -2.41
C LYS A 8 -2.61 -6.16 -1.36
N TYR A 9 -2.02 -4.97 -1.41
CA TYR A 9 -0.98 -4.63 -0.43
C TYR A 9 -1.14 -3.25 0.26
N CYS A 10 -0.45 -3.03 1.40
CA CYS A 10 -0.55 -1.88 2.32
C CYS A 10 0.81 -1.61 3.04
N ALA A 11 1.03 -0.40 3.57
CA ALA A 11 2.19 -0.06 4.42
C ALA A 11 1.89 -0.29 5.93
N ARG A 12 2.92 -0.38 6.78
CA ARG A 12 2.77 -0.67 8.22
C ARG A 12 3.54 0.31 9.11
N VAL A 13 2.80 1.15 9.81
CA VAL A 13 3.24 1.87 11.02
C VAL A 13 2.25 1.59 12.14
N GLY A 14 2.75 1.27 13.32
CA GLY A 14 1.95 1.17 14.53
C GLY A 14 2.35 2.28 15.51
N VAL A 15 1.38 3.00 16.03
CA VAL A 15 1.52 3.90 17.17
C VAL A 15 0.46 3.47 18.18
N GLU A 16 0.87 3.27 19.43
CA GLU A 16 -0.01 2.93 20.56
C GLU A 16 0.12 4.05 21.58
N ASP A 17 -0.52 5.19 21.31
CA ASP A 17 -0.64 6.29 22.26
C ASP A 17 -1.97 6.15 23.01
N THR A 18 -1.90 6.03 24.34
CA THR A 18 -3.04 5.91 25.24
C THR A 18 -3.35 7.26 25.89
N PHE A 19 -4.26 8.05 25.31
CA PHE A 19 -4.70 9.33 25.88
C PHE A 19 -6.20 9.58 25.70
N ASP A 20 -6.73 10.39 26.61
CA ASP A 20 -8.15 10.55 26.90
C ASP A 20 -8.98 11.29 25.83
N ASP A 21 -10.30 11.13 25.98
CA ASP A 21 -11.33 11.84 25.23
C ASP A 21 -11.44 13.29 25.70
N ASP A 22 -11.14 14.25 24.82
CA ASP A 22 -11.56 15.65 24.97
C ASP A 22 -11.91 16.27 23.62
N GLN A 23 -13.00 17.04 23.62
CA GLN A 23 -13.69 17.49 22.41
C GLN A 23 -12.91 18.60 21.70
N ARG A 24 -12.87 18.58 20.37
CA ARG A 24 -12.38 19.71 19.57
C ARG A 24 -13.32 20.09 18.43
N ASP A 25 -13.46 21.40 18.30
CA ASP A 25 -14.61 22.05 17.68
C ASP A 25 -14.51 22.16 16.13
N THR A 26 -15.66 22.43 15.52
CA THR A 26 -15.98 22.24 14.09
C THR A 26 -15.45 23.36 13.18
N LYS A 27 -14.13 23.38 12.94
CA LYS A 27 -13.52 24.00 11.74
C LYS A 27 -12.55 23.06 11.05
N THR A 28 -13.01 22.44 9.96
CA THR A 28 -12.29 21.42 9.18
C THR A 28 -11.14 22.00 8.35
N THR A 29 -10.07 22.38 9.04
CA THR A 29 -8.74 22.57 8.44
C THR A 29 -8.33 21.28 7.73
N ARG A 30 -8.06 21.33 6.42
CA ARG A 30 -7.58 20.17 5.65
C ARG A 30 -6.27 19.66 6.24
N SER A 31 -6.11 18.35 6.34
CA SER A 31 -4.88 17.73 6.80
C SER A 31 -3.70 18.06 5.87
N TRP A 32 -2.48 17.94 6.40
CA TRP A 32 -1.26 18.08 5.59
C TRP A 32 -1.22 17.05 4.44
N ILE A 33 -1.75 15.85 4.68
CA ILE A 33 -1.85 14.77 3.68
C ILE A 33 -2.77 15.19 2.51
N GLU A 34 -3.98 15.69 2.78
CA GLU A 34 -4.91 16.16 1.73
C GLU A 34 -4.40 17.36 0.94
N SER A 35 -3.65 18.26 1.59
CA SER A 35 -3.13 19.49 0.97
C SER A 35 -1.83 19.24 0.19
N THR A 36 -1.10 18.19 0.52
CA THR A 36 0.19 17.84 -0.12
C THR A 36 0.06 16.77 -1.20
N PHE A 37 -0.75 15.74 -0.98
CA PHE A 37 -0.79 14.56 -1.86
C PHE A 37 -2.01 14.52 -2.76
N GLN A 38 -1.75 14.13 -4.01
CA GLN A 38 -2.76 13.89 -5.02
C GLN A 38 -2.86 12.40 -5.32
N LYS A 39 -4.06 11.98 -5.70
CA LYS A 39 -4.31 10.75 -6.47
C LYS A 39 -4.57 11.11 -7.93
N ARG A 40 -4.65 10.11 -8.79
CA ARG A 40 -5.13 10.25 -10.17
C ARG A 40 -6.16 9.17 -10.47
N ASP A 41 -7.28 9.58 -11.07
CA ASP A 41 -8.38 8.72 -11.53
C ASP A 41 -8.59 8.94 -13.05
N CYS A 42 -9.06 7.92 -13.77
CA CYS A 42 -9.25 8.03 -15.23
C CYS A 42 -10.44 8.94 -15.59
N LYS A 43 -10.21 9.88 -16.52
CA LYS A 43 -11.22 10.82 -17.04
C LYS A 43 -11.71 10.48 -18.45
N CYS A 44 -11.20 9.41 -19.04
CA CYS A 44 -11.61 8.88 -20.34
C CYS A 44 -11.23 7.39 -20.45
N PHE A 45 -12.03 6.63 -21.20
CA PHE A 45 -11.81 5.24 -21.52
C PHE A 45 -10.83 5.09 -22.69
N VAL A 46 -9.80 4.26 -22.54
CA VAL A 46 -8.89 3.84 -23.63
C VAL A 46 -8.87 2.33 -23.66
N ALA A 47 -9.26 1.73 -24.79
CA ALA A 47 -9.33 0.28 -24.95
C ALA A 47 -7.97 -0.39 -24.65
N SER A 48 -7.99 -1.44 -23.84
CA SER A 48 -6.81 -2.26 -23.55
C SER A 48 -6.42 -3.07 -24.78
N ALA A 49 -5.13 -3.20 -25.06
CA ALA A 49 -4.59 -4.00 -26.17
C ALA A 49 -4.78 -5.53 -26.02
N LYS A 50 -5.69 -5.95 -25.13
CA LYS A 50 -6.10 -7.35 -24.86
C LYS A 50 -7.61 -7.56 -24.90
N ASP A 51 -8.39 -6.50 -24.67
CA ASP A 51 -9.82 -6.54 -24.42
C ASP A 51 -10.37 -5.13 -24.63
N GLU A 52 -11.18 -4.94 -25.66
CA GLU A 52 -11.71 -3.62 -26.05
C GLU A 52 -12.80 -3.11 -25.11
N HIS A 53 -13.34 -3.96 -24.23
CA HIS A 53 -14.35 -3.60 -23.24
C HIS A 53 -13.74 -3.15 -21.90
N VAL A 54 -12.44 -3.40 -21.72
CA VAL A 54 -11.66 -3.04 -20.53
C VAL A 54 -10.72 -1.87 -20.83
N CYS A 55 -10.75 -0.84 -19.99
CA CYS A 55 -9.87 0.31 -20.06
C CYS A 55 -8.43 -0.08 -19.69
N TRP A 56 -7.43 0.65 -20.19
CA TRP A 56 -6.02 0.48 -19.79
C TRP A 56 -5.75 0.56 -18.28
N CYS A 57 -6.66 1.14 -17.47
CA CYS A 57 -6.57 1.13 -16.01
C CYS A 57 -7.21 -0.10 -15.33
N GLY A 58 -7.71 -1.08 -16.09
CA GLY A 58 -8.34 -2.31 -15.61
C GLY A 58 -9.84 -2.22 -15.30
N LEU A 59 -10.48 -1.07 -15.46
CA LEU A 59 -11.93 -0.89 -15.25
C LEU A 59 -12.71 -1.10 -16.55
N SER A 60 -13.91 -1.65 -16.47
CA SER A 60 -14.83 -1.70 -17.63
C SER A 60 -15.36 -0.31 -18.00
N LYS A 61 -15.85 -0.15 -19.23
CA LYS A 61 -16.55 1.09 -19.63
C LYS A 61 -17.72 1.44 -18.70
N THR A 62 -18.44 0.44 -18.19
CA THR A 62 -19.54 0.62 -17.22
C THR A 62 -19.05 1.09 -15.84
N ALA A 63 -17.91 0.59 -15.36
CA ALA A 63 -17.35 0.98 -14.06
C ALA A 63 -16.81 2.42 -14.02
N HIS A 64 -16.55 3.04 -15.18
CA HIS A 64 -16.27 4.48 -15.28
C HIS A 64 -17.52 5.36 -15.26
N GLY A 65 -18.72 4.78 -15.34
CA GLY A 65 -19.98 5.51 -15.54
C GLY A 65 -20.32 5.75 -17.02
N ALA A 66 -21.62 5.85 -17.33
CA ALA A 66 -22.14 5.83 -18.69
C ALA A 66 -21.58 6.94 -19.61
N ASN A 67 -21.25 8.10 -19.05
CA ASN A 67 -20.85 9.31 -19.79
C ASN A 67 -19.33 9.46 -19.93
N ILE A 68 -18.54 8.41 -19.70
CA ILE A 68 -17.08 8.46 -19.83
C ILE A 68 -16.67 8.75 -21.31
N PRO A 69 -15.87 9.80 -21.58
CA PRO A 69 -15.35 10.05 -22.92
C PRO A 69 -14.50 8.86 -23.40
N VAL A 70 -14.63 8.47 -24.66
CA VAL A 70 -13.84 7.39 -25.26
C VAL A 70 -12.72 8.02 -26.10
N ALA A 71 -11.48 7.58 -25.90
CA ALA A 71 -10.35 8.02 -26.71
C ALA A 71 -10.41 7.44 -28.14
N PRO A 72 -9.77 8.09 -29.14
CA PRO A 72 -9.67 7.57 -30.49
C PRO A 72 -9.12 6.13 -30.56
N ALA A 73 -9.63 5.34 -31.51
CA ALA A 73 -9.13 3.99 -31.75
C ALA A 73 -7.63 4.02 -32.08
N GLY A 74 -6.85 3.13 -31.44
CA GLY A 74 -5.40 3.09 -31.57
C GLY A 74 -4.62 4.13 -30.76
N GLU A 75 -5.27 5.03 -30.00
CA GLU A 75 -4.51 5.93 -29.12
C GLU A 75 -3.84 5.17 -27.95
N ALA A 76 -2.55 5.41 -27.75
CA ALA A 76 -1.80 4.89 -26.62
C ALA A 76 -2.20 5.56 -25.30
N TRP A 77 -2.54 4.77 -24.27
CA TRP A 77 -2.85 5.31 -22.95
C TRP A 77 -1.61 5.95 -22.31
N LEU A 78 -1.81 7.14 -21.75
CA LEU A 78 -0.80 7.98 -21.12
C LEU A 78 -1.37 8.57 -19.82
N PRO A 79 -0.70 8.44 -18.66
CA PRO A 79 -1.23 8.93 -17.38
C PRO A 79 -1.65 10.41 -17.43
N VAL A 80 -0.77 11.27 -17.95
CA VAL A 80 -0.96 12.73 -17.95
C VAL A 80 -2.16 13.15 -18.81
N LYS A 81 -2.35 12.53 -19.98
CA LYS A 81 -3.46 12.85 -20.89
C LYS A 81 -4.79 12.22 -20.44
N HIS A 82 -4.78 10.99 -19.94
CA HIS A 82 -5.99 10.16 -19.76
C HIS A 82 -6.50 10.07 -18.31
N THR A 83 -5.78 10.63 -17.33
CA THR A 83 -6.21 10.73 -15.93
C THR A 83 -6.27 12.17 -15.46
N GLN A 84 -7.14 12.46 -14.49
CA GLN A 84 -7.22 13.75 -13.81
C GLN A 84 -6.61 13.64 -12.39
N PRO A 85 -5.74 14.57 -11.99
CA PRO A 85 -5.30 14.65 -10.60
C PRO A 85 -6.37 15.27 -9.71
N SER A 86 -6.46 14.79 -8.47
CA SER A 86 -7.30 15.35 -7.41
C SER A 86 -6.64 15.11 -6.04
N PRO A 87 -6.97 15.88 -4.99
CA PRO A 87 -6.48 15.62 -3.64
C PRO A 87 -6.75 14.18 -3.19
N THR A 88 -5.83 13.57 -2.45
CA THR A 88 -6.01 12.19 -2.01
C THR A 88 -7.16 12.05 -1.02
N ASP A 89 -7.97 11.02 -1.22
CA ASP A 89 -9.19 10.69 -0.47
C ASP A 89 -9.14 9.30 0.18
N ALA A 90 -7.95 8.69 0.23
CA ALA A 90 -7.73 7.35 0.77
C ALA A 90 -6.45 7.33 1.61
N TYR A 91 -6.58 7.62 2.92
CA TYR A 91 -5.50 7.55 3.90
C TYR A 91 -6.05 7.35 5.33
N GLY A 92 -5.22 6.79 6.20
CA GLY A 92 -5.58 6.50 7.59
C GLY A 92 -4.83 5.28 8.10
N THR A 93 -5.52 4.40 8.84
CA THR A 93 -4.96 3.17 9.39
C THR A 93 -5.72 1.96 8.86
N VAL A 94 -5.02 0.91 8.44
CA VAL A 94 -5.59 -0.43 8.29
C VAL A 94 -5.37 -1.20 9.59
N GLU A 95 -6.43 -1.83 10.09
CA GLU A 95 -6.34 -2.77 11.22
C GLU A 95 -6.55 -4.19 10.72
N PHE A 96 -5.49 -5.00 10.72
CA PHE A 96 -5.55 -6.40 10.28
C PHE A 96 -6.20 -7.28 11.37
N GLN A 97 -7.34 -7.87 11.02
CA GLN A 97 -8.14 -8.76 11.87
C GLN A 97 -7.73 -10.24 11.72
N GLY A 98 -8.19 -11.09 12.65
CA GLY A 98 -7.97 -12.55 12.60
C GLY A 98 -6.72 -13.06 13.34
N GLY A 99 -6.09 -12.23 14.18
CA GLY A 99 -5.06 -12.65 15.13
C GLY A 99 -5.50 -12.41 16.59
N PRO A 100 -4.82 -12.99 17.59
CA PRO A 100 -5.19 -12.86 19.02
C PRO A 100 -5.04 -11.43 19.55
N HIS A 101 -4.33 -10.56 18.83
CA HIS A 101 -4.40 -9.11 18.96
C HIS A 101 -4.40 -8.55 17.52
N PRO A 102 -5.19 -7.52 17.19
CA PRO A 102 -5.11 -6.84 15.90
C PRO A 102 -3.71 -6.28 15.62
N THR A 103 -3.42 -5.91 14.37
CA THR A 103 -2.22 -5.12 14.07
C THR A 103 -2.55 -3.92 13.18
N LYS A 104 -2.26 -2.73 13.69
CA LYS A 104 -2.47 -1.44 12.98
C LYS A 104 -1.33 -1.08 12.04
N ALA A 105 -1.66 -0.34 10.99
CA ALA A 105 -0.83 -0.13 9.82
C ALA A 105 -1.24 1.13 9.02
N GLN A 106 -0.50 2.24 9.14
CA GLN A 106 -0.80 3.48 8.41
C GLN A 106 -0.66 3.34 6.87
N TYR A 107 -1.57 3.97 6.11
CA TYR A 107 -1.60 3.95 4.65
C TYR A 107 -1.95 5.33 4.04
N VAL A 108 -1.56 5.52 2.77
CA VAL A 108 -1.99 6.65 1.92
C VAL A 108 -1.96 6.23 0.45
N ARG A 109 -2.97 6.65 -0.33
CA ARG A 109 -2.98 6.57 -1.79
C ARG A 109 -2.22 7.75 -2.37
N LEU A 110 -1.21 7.48 -3.19
CA LEU A 110 -0.37 8.47 -3.87
C LEU A 110 -0.52 8.38 -5.40
N SER A 111 -0.19 9.47 -6.09
CA SER A 111 -0.01 9.50 -7.53
C SER A 111 1.42 9.12 -7.92
N HIS A 112 1.58 8.55 -9.12
CA HIS A 112 2.87 8.17 -9.71
C HIS A 112 3.87 9.34 -9.91
N ASP A 113 3.38 10.58 -9.95
CA ASP A 113 4.13 11.82 -10.14
C ASP A 113 4.38 12.57 -8.80
N THR A 114 4.13 11.90 -7.66
CA THR A 114 4.42 12.43 -6.33
C THR A 114 5.93 12.61 -6.12
N ARG A 115 6.34 13.83 -5.79
CA ARG A 115 7.75 14.17 -5.49
C ARG A 115 8.30 13.36 -4.31
N PRO A 116 9.48 12.69 -4.42
CA PRO A 116 10.02 11.83 -3.36
C PRO A 116 10.25 12.54 -2.03
N GLU A 117 10.57 13.83 -2.03
CA GLU A 117 10.83 14.62 -0.81
C GLU A 117 9.60 14.69 0.08
N LEU A 118 8.40 14.73 -0.51
CA LEU A 118 7.13 14.73 0.20
C LEU A 118 6.87 13.35 0.86
N ILE A 119 7.25 12.26 0.19
CA ILE A 119 7.16 10.90 0.73
C ILE A 119 8.13 10.74 1.91
N VAL A 120 9.36 11.28 1.80
CA VAL A 120 10.31 11.31 2.93
C VAL A 120 9.78 12.16 4.09
N GLN A 121 9.13 13.30 3.81
CA GLN A 121 8.47 14.10 4.85
C GLN A 121 7.34 13.33 5.54
N LEU A 122 6.45 12.68 4.79
CA LEU A 122 5.39 11.83 5.35
C LEU A 122 5.96 10.79 6.31
N LEU A 123 6.94 10.01 5.84
CA LEU A 123 7.53 8.92 6.62
C LEU A 123 8.23 9.43 7.89
N THR A 124 8.99 10.54 7.81
CA THR A 124 9.84 11.01 8.92
C THR A 124 9.21 12.05 9.85
N ARG A 125 8.15 12.76 9.42
CA ARG A 125 7.45 13.76 10.24
C ARG A 125 6.06 13.29 10.65
N GLU A 126 5.17 13.11 9.68
CA GLU A 126 3.76 12.78 9.94
C GLU A 126 3.59 11.38 10.56
N TRP A 127 4.43 10.42 10.15
CA TRP A 127 4.44 9.05 10.66
C TRP A 127 5.57 8.79 11.68
N ALA A 128 6.32 9.85 12.06
CA ALA A 128 7.36 9.86 13.08
C ALA A 128 8.40 8.71 13.01
N LEU A 129 8.70 8.17 11.82
CA LEU A 129 9.67 7.09 11.68
C LEU A 129 11.10 7.59 11.81
N GLU A 130 11.88 6.97 12.72
CA GLU A 130 13.32 7.23 12.84
C GLU A 130 14.01 7.02 11.48
N ARG A 131 14.83 8.00 11.07
CA ARG A 131 15.55 7.97 9.80
C ARG A 131 16.47 6.74 9.74
N PRO A 132 16.39 5.91 8.69
CA PRO A 132 17.15 4.68 8.63
C PRO A 132 18.62 4.94 8.34
N LYS A 133 19.49 4.06 8.86
CA LYS A 133 20.92 4.04 8.52
C LYS A 133 21.22 3.16 7.30
N LEU A 134 20.25 2.36 6.87
CA LEU A 134 20.32 1.43 5.74
C LEU A 134 18.92 1.19 5.15
N LEU A 135 18.82 1.02 3.84
CA LEU A 135 17.60 0.56 3.16
C LEU A 135 17.77 -0.87 2.68
N ILE A 136 16.85 -1.76 3.05
CA ILE A 136 16.83 -3.16 2.60
C ILE A 136 15.66 -3.31 1.63
N THR A 137 15.92 -3.33 0.32
CA THR A 137 14.87 -3.51 -0.69
C THR A 137 14.79 -4.97 -1.10
N ILE A 138 13.64 -5.61 -0.85
CA ILE A 138 13.38 -7.00 -1.25
C ILE A 138 12.37 -7.01 -2.40
N GLN A 139 12.73 -7.69 -3.50
CA GLN A 139 11.88 -7.94 -4.67
C GLN A 139 12.04 -9.40 -5.08
N GLY A 140 11.13 -9.93 -5.91
CA GLY A 140 11.26 -11.29 -6.43
C GLY A 140 10.01 -11.77 -7.16
N GLY A 141 9.97 -13.08 -7.46
CA GLY A 141 8.88 -13.71 -8.18
C GLY A 141 7.51 -13.53 -7.51
N LYS A 142 6.49 -13.25 -8.32
CA LYS A 142 5.08 -13.07 -7.89
C LYS A 142 4.37 -14.39 -7.57
N ALA A 143 4.69 -15.46 -8.32
CA ALA A 143 4.12 -16.78 -8.11
C ALA A 143 4.40 -17.29 -6.68
N ASN A 144 3.38 -17.86 -6.04
CA ASN A 144 3.52 -18.45 -4.71
C ASN A 144 4.39 -19.72 -4.77
N PHE A 145 5.25 -19.88 -3.77
CA PHE A 145 6.11 -21.06 -3.59
C PHE A 145 6.36 -21.25 -2.10
N ASP A 146 6.59 -22.50 -1.68
CA ASP A 146 6.92 -22.82 -0.29
C ASP A 146 8.44 -22.97 -0.08
N LEU A 147 8.94 -22.24 0.92
CA LEU A 147 10.31 -22.39 1.39
C LEU A 147 10.42 -23.60 2.32
N GLN A 148 11.46 -24.43 2.10
CA GLN A 148 11.82 -25.48 3.05
C GLN A 148 11.94 -24.91 4.49
N PRO A 149 11.43 -25.58 5.53
CA PRO A 149 11.39 -25.02 6.90
C PRO A 149 12.74 -24.53 7.44
N LYS A 150 13.84 -25.21 7.08
CA LYS A 150 15.21 -24.79 7.42
C LYS A 150 15.54 -23.42 6.80
N LEU A 151 15.29 -23.23 5.51
CA LEU A 151 15.56 -21.99 4.80
C LEU A 151 14.63 -20.86 5.28
N LYS A 152 13.34 -21.12 5.50
CA LYS A 152 12.39 -20.13 6.06
C LYS A 152 12.83 -19.65 7.46
N LYS A 153 13.36 -20.55 8.30
CA LYS A 153 13.92 -20.23 9.63
C LYS A 153 15.21 -19.39 9.54
N VAL A 154 16.09 -19.68 8.58
CA VAL A 154 17.35 -18.92 8.36
C VAL A 154 17.05 -17.52 7.78
N LEU A 155 16.26 -17.44 6.70
CA LEU A 155 15.84 -16.18 6.07
C LEU A 155 15.22 -15.22 7.10
N ARG A 156 14.26 -15.72 7.89
CA ARG A 156 13.62 -14.94 8.96
C ARG A 156 14.65 -14.41 9.96
N LYS A 157 15.48 -15.28 10.55
CA LYS A 157 16.49 -14.87 11.53
C LYS A 157 17.49 -13.85 10.96
N GLY A 158 17.99 -14.09 9.74
CA GLY A 158 18.97 -13.23 9.08
C GLY A 158 18.42 -11.83 8.80
N LEU A 159 17.28 -11.74 8.12
CA LEU A 159 16.64 -10.47 7.76
C LEU A 159 16.32 -9.62 8.99
N LEU A 160 15.73 -10.23 10.02
CA LEU A 160 15.37 -9.55 11.25
C LEU A 160 16.60 -9.10 12.05
N LYS A 161 17.62 -9.96 12.18
CA LYS A 161 18.85 -9.58 12.87
C LYS A 161 19.56 -8.45 12.14
N ALA A 162 19.63 -8.47 10.80
CA ALA A 162 20.20 -7.38 10.02
C ALA A 162 19.43 -6.06 10.23
N ALA A 163 18.11 -6.07 10.04
CA ALA A 163 17.29 -4.86 10.15
C ALA A 163 17.29 -4.25 11.56
N LYS A 164 17.17 -5.07 12.62
CA LYS A 164 17.25 -4.59 14.01
C LYS A 164 18.64 -4.07 14.39
N THR A 165 19.72 -4.69 13.90
CA THR A 165 21.09 -4.30 14.28
C THR A 165 21.53 -3.01 13.58
N THR A 166 20.99 -2.71 12.40
CA THR A 166 21.35 -1.52 11.61
C THR A 166 20.37 -0.35 11.76
N GLY A 167 19.15 -0.59 12.25
CA GLY A 167 18.07 0.40 12.15
C GLY A 167 17.65 0.62 10.69
N ALA A 168 17.48 -0.47 9.95
CA ALA A 168 17.09 -0.41 8.54
C ALA A 168 15.57 -0.35 8.35
N TRP A 169 15.14 0.40 7.34
CA TRP A 169 13.78 0.24 6.78
C TRP A 169 13.81 -0.87 5.73
N ILE A 170 12.90 -1.83 5.86
CA ILE A 170 12.67 -2.85 4.83
C ILE A 170 11.65 -2.29 3.84
N PHE A 171 12.11 -1.99 2.63
CA PHE A 171 11.23 -1.80 1.49
C PHE A 171 10.97 -3.14 0.85
N THR A 172 9.73 -3.40 0.49
CA THR A 172 9.36 -4.56 -0.28
C THR A 172 8.20 -4.20 -1.20
N GLY A 173 7.81 -5.10 -2.10
CA GLY A 173 6.58 -4.89 -2.88
C GLY A 173 5.44 -4.56 -1.91
N GLY A 174 5.31 -5.36 -0.84
CA GLY A 174 4.32 -5.21 0.25
C GLY A 174 3.71 -6.53 0.73
N THR A 175 2.51 -6.94 0.31
CA THR A 175 2.00 -7.80 -0.87
C THR A 175 2.13 -9.29 -0.31
N ASN A 176 0.99 -9.97 -0.10
CA ASN A 176 0.85 -11.38 0.26
C ASN A 176 0.96 -12.33 -0.95
N THR A 177 1.98 -12.19 -1.80
CA THR A 177 2.31 -13.20 -2.83
C THR A 177 3.81 -13.44 -2.97
N GLY A 178 4.18 -14.64 -3.42
CA GLY A 178 5.54 -15.01 -3.80
C GLY A 178 6.62 -14.69 -2.77
N VAL A 179 7.71 -14.07 -3.20
CA VAL A 179 8.83 -13.70 -2.30
C VAL A 179 8.37 -12.76 -1.19
N THR A 180 7.49 -11.81 -1.52
CA THR A 180 6.99 -10.82 -0.57
C THR A 180 6.18 -11.46 0.56
N ARG A 181 5.36 -12.49 0.27
CA ARG A 181 4.66 -13.27 1.30
C ARG A 181 5.63 -13.89 2.30
N GLN A 182 6.73 -14.46 1.83
CA GLN A 182 7.75 -15.05 2.71
C GLN A 182 8.47 -13.99 3.59
N VAL A 183 8.53 -12.72 3.14
CA VAL A 183 8.97 -11.58 3.96
C VAL A 183 7.90 -11.19 4.99
N GLY A 184 6.62 -11.15 4.60
CA GLY A 184 5.49 -10.91 5.53
C GLY A 184 5.46 -11.92 6.68
N ASP A 185 5.51 -13.21 6.35
CA ASP A 185 5.59 -14.33 7.32
C ASP A 185 6.80 -14.21 8.27
N ALA A 186 7.93 -13.68 7.78
CA ALA A 186 9.11 -13.43 8.59
C ALA A 186 8.90 -12.27 9.59
N LEU A 187 8.27 -11.18 9.14
CA LEU A 187 8.02 -9.98 9.94
C LEU A 187 6.84 -10.10 10.91
N GLN A 188 5.88 -11.00 10.65
CA GLN A 188 4.69 -11.15 11.49
C GLN A 188 4.99 -11.79 12.86
N LEU A 189 6.04 -12.62 12.97
CA LEU A 189 6.28 -13.45 14.16
C LEU A 189 7.08 -12.77 15.29
N GLU A 190 7.64 -11.57 15.06
CA GLU A 190 8.44 -10.80 16.03
C GLU A 190 7.59 -10.01 17.04
N ARG A 191 6.46 -10.57 17.49
CA ARG A 191 5.46 -9.86 18.31
C ARG A 191 5.87 -9.70 19.79
N SER A 192 6.99 -10.27 20.22
CA SER A 192 7.29 -10.57 21.63
C SER A 192 8.23 -9.59 22.35
N GLN A 193 8.83 -8.61 21.68
CA GLN A 193 9.76 -7.67 22.33
C GLN A 193 9.50 -6.21 21.91
N ARG A 194 9.24 -5.36 22.91
CA ARG A 194 9.02 -3.91 22.74
C ARG A 194 10.28 -3.16 22.26
N ALA A 195 11.47 -3.73 22.46
CA ALA A 195 12.73 -3.18 21.97
C ALA A 195 13.09 -3.71 20.57
N GLY A 196 13.48 -2.82 19.65
CA GLY A 196 13.94 -3.19 18.31
C GLY A 196 12.80 -3.58 17.36
N ARG A 197 11.82 -2.70 17.16
CA ARG A 197 10.76 -2.86 16.16
C ARG A 197 11.32 -2.60 14.76
N VAL A 198 11.13 -3.55 13.84
CA VAL A 198 11.54 -3.40 12.43
C VAL A 198 10.49 -2.58 11.67
N VAL A 199 10.94 -1.57 10.91
CA VAL A 199 10.09 -0.78 10.01
C VAL A 199 9.97 -1.48 8.66
N SER A 200 8.75 -1.64 8.15
CA SER A 200 8.46 -2.34 6.88
C SER A 200 7.47 -1.56 6.03
N ILE A 201 7.91 -1.14 4.84
CA ILE A 201 7.13 -0.32 3.90
C ILE A 201 6.82 -1.14 2.65
N GLY A 202 5.52 -1.25 2.33
CA GLY A 202 5.02 -1.86 1.10
C GLY A 202 4.54 -0.78 0.12
N ILE A 203 4.87 -0.94 -1.16
CA ILE A 203 4.51 -0.02 -2.24
C ILE A 203 3.76 -0.79 -3.34
N ALA A 204 2.43 -0.79 -3.26
CA ALA A 204 1.56 -1.30 -4.32
C ALA A 204 1.00 -0.19 -5.22
N PRO A 205 0.74 -0.49 -6.50
CA PRO A 205 -0.21 0.27 -7.29
C PRO A 205 -1.62 0.27 -6.65
N TRP A 206 -2.49 1.22 -6.99
CA TRP A 206 -3.80 1.33 -6.35
C TRP A 206 -4.87 0.38 -6.91
N GLY A 207 -5.01 0.31 -8.24
CA GLY A 207 -6.06 -0.45 -8.95
C GLY A 207 -5.91 -1.98 -8.89
N ILE A 208 -5.32 -2.46 -7.80
CA ILE A 208 -4.85 -3.80 -7.55
C ILE A 208 -5.16 -4.23 -6.12
N VAL A 209 -5.53 -3.30 -5.24
CA VAL A 209 -5.97 -3.65 -3.89
C VAL A 209 -7.44 -4.04 -3.97
N GLU A 210 -7.79 -5.32 -4.06
CA GLU A 210 -9.20 -5.71 -3.87
C GLU A 210 -9.62 -5.28 -2.45
N GLY A 211 -10.72 -4.53 -2.33
CA GLY A 211 -11.06 -3.76 -1.12
C GLY A 211 -10.53 -2.32 -1.11
N ALA A 212 -9.95 -1.83 -2.21
CA ALA A 212 -9.54 -0.43 -2.38
C ALA A 212 -10.65 0.59 -2.06
N ASN A 213 -11.90 0.25 -2.37
CA ASN A 213 -13.04 1.12 -2.10
C ASN A 213 -13.32 1.27 -0.59
N ASP A 214 -13.02 0.24 0.21
CA ASP A 214 -13.17 0.26 1.66
C ASP A 214 -12.08 1.13 2.33
N LEU A 215 -10.94 1.28 1.64
CA LEU A 215 -9.84 2.19 1.97
C LEU A 215 -10.07 3.63 1.49
N ILE A 216 -11.25 3.96 0.92
CA ILE A 216 -11.61 5.35 0.64
C ILE A 216 -12.12 5.99 1.93
N GLY A 217 -11.43 7.05 2.34
CA GLY A 217 -11.50 7.61 3.67
C GLY A 217 -10.44 8.67 3.93
N LYS A 218 -10.81 9.70 4.68
CA LYS A 218 -9.91 10.72 5.19
C LYS A 218 -9.61 10.45 6.66
N GLY A 219 -8.40 9.99 6.96
CA GLY A 219 -7.98 9.67 8.33
C GLY A 219 -8.77 8.53 8.98
N ARG A 220 -9.28 7.58 8.20
CA ARG A 220 -10.14 6.48 8.73
C ARG A 220 -9.31 5.30 9.18
N ASP A 221 -9.67 4.75 10.35
CA ASP A 221 -9.32 3.37 10.72
C ASP A 221 -10.27 2.41 9.97
N VAL A 222 -9.69 1.44 9.24
CA VAL A 222 -10.41 0.50 8.37
C VAL A 222 -10.08 -0.95 8.78
N PRO A 223 -11.05 -1.75 9.23
CA PRO A 223 -10.82 -3.14 9.61
C PRO A 223 -10.65 -4.03 8.37
N TYR A 224 -9.45 -4.56 8.16
CA TYR A 224 -9.15 -5.47 7.07
C TYR A 224 -9.20 -6.93 7.54
N HIS A 225 -10.15 -7.67 6.97
CA HIS A 225 -10.24 -9.12 7.13
C HIS A 225 -9.45 -9.82 6.03
N ALA A 226 -8.47 -10.63 6.43
CA ALA A 226 -7.72 -11.44 5.49
C ALA A 226 -8.59 -12.58 4.96
N MET A 227 -9.21 -12.38 3.79
CA MET A 227 -9.78 -13.46 2.98
C MET A 227 -8.74 -14.59 2.88
N ALA A 228 -9.10 -15.78 3.34
CA ALA A 228 -8.30 -16.96 3.07
C ALA A 228 -8.18 -17.12 1.55
N SER A 229 -6.97 -17.38 1.04
CA SER A 229 -6.80 -17.61 -0.40
C SER A 229 -7.71 -18.76 -0.85
N PRO A 230 -8.46 -18.61 -1.95
CA PRO A 230 -9.10 -19.75 -2.60
C PRO A 230 -8.06 -20.85 -2.84
N ARG A 231 -8.50 -22.10 -2.66
CA ARG A 231 -7.69 -23.30 -2.91
C ARG A 231 -7.56 -23.56 -4.41
#